data_AF-A0A453R4X2-F1
#
_entry.id   AF-A0A453R4X2-F1
#
_cell.length_a   1.000
_cell.length_b   1.000
_cell.length_c   1.000
_cell.angle_alpha   90.00
_cell.angle_beta   90.00
_cell.angle_gamma   90.00
#
_symmetry.space_group_name_H-M   'P 1'
#
loop_
_entity.id
_entity.type
_entity.pdbx_description
1 polymer ?
#
loop_
_entity_poly.entity_id
_entity_poly.type
_entity_poly.pdbx_seq_one_letter_code
_entity_poly.pdbx_strand_id
1 'polypeptide(L)'
;MPGLGKEHVKVWAEPNGLVIKGEGDKEPWDGDDDSAVPRYSRRIKVPADAFKMDKIKAEMKNGVLRVTLPRLKEEERKDVFQVKIE
;
A
#
# COMPACT_ATOMS: atom_id res chain seq x y z
N MET A 1 -7.45 1.18 -9.15
CA MET A 1 -7.40 2.63 -9.31
C MET A 1 -7.62 3.01 -10.77
N PRO A 2 -8.80 2.72 -11.34
CA PRO A 2 -9.17 3.21 -12.67
C PRO A 2 -8.98 4.73 -12.79
N GLY A 3 -8.59 5.19 -13.97
CA GLY A 3 -8.39 6.62 -14.25
C GLY A 3 -7.08 7.22 -13.71
N LEU A 4 -6.26 6.45 -12.97
CA LEU A 4 -4.96 6.92 -12.49
C LEU A 4 -3.80 6.22 -13.21
N GLY A 5 -2.77 6.99 -13.55
CA GLY A 5 -1.45 6.48 -13.87
C GLY A 5 -0.60 6.24 -12.61
N LYS A 6 0.57 5.63 -12.78
CA LYS A 6 1.46 5.28 -11.65
C LYS A 6 2.01 6.52 -10.94
N GLU A 7 2.16 7.61 -11.69
CA GLU A 7 2.61 8.93 -11.25
C GLU A 7 1.64 9.58 -10.26
N HIS A 8 0.35 9.25 -10.36
CA HIS A 8 -0.71 9.74 -9.48
C HIS A 8 -0.85 8.93 -8.19
N VAL A 9 -0.11 7.82 -8.06
CA VAL A 9 -0.27 6.87 -6.96
C VAL A 9 0.96 6.89 -6.05
N LYS A 10 0.71 7.03 -4.75
CA LYS A 10 1.73 6.99 -3.69
C LYS A 10 1.43 5.85 -2.73
N VAL A 11 2.45 5.04 -2.46
CA VAL A 11 2.40 3.92 -1.53
C VAL A 11 3.57 4.04 -0.57
N TRP A 12 3.30 3.98 0.72
CA TRP A 12 4.36 3.98 1.75
C TRP A 12 3.95 3.13 2.95
N ALA A 13 4.96 2.60 3.64
CA ALA A 13 4.78 1.88 4.89
C ALA A 13 5.05 2.82 6.07
N GLU A 14 4.23 2.71 7.10
CA GLU A 14 4.38 3.36 8.40
C GLU A 14 4.43 2.25 9.47
N PRO A 15 4.87 2.53 10.72
CA PRO A 15 4.93 1.52 11.78
C PRO A 15 3.62 0.75 12.01
N ASN A 16 2.48 1.38 11.72
CA ASN A 16 1.14 0.82 11.97
C ASN A 16 0.42 0.33 10.69
N GLY A 17 1.10 0.32 9.54
CA GLY A 17 0.52 -0.26 8.33
C GLY A 17 0.98 0.34 7.01
N LEU A 18 0.38 -0.13 5.92
CA LEU A 18 0.60 0.34 4.57
C LEU A 18 -0.45 1.41 4.22
N VAL A 19 -0.01 2.53 3.67
CA VAL A 19 -0.87 3.60 3.18
C VAL A 19 -0.80 3.67 1.66
N ILE A 20 -1.97 3.78 1.04
CA ILE A 20 -2.14 3.90 -0.41
C ILE A 20 -3.00 5.14 -0.66
N LYS A 21 -2.46 6.08 -1.43
CA LYS A 21 -3.21 7.24 -1.93
C LYS A 21 -3.07 7.33 -3.44
N GLY A 22 -4.14 7.73 -4.11
CA GLY A 22 -4.11 8.12 -5.51
C GLY A 22 -5.06 9.27 -5.76
N GLU A 23 -4.61 10.24 -6.53
CA GLU A 23 -5.37 11.45 -6.83
C GLU A 23 -5.05 11.83 -8.28
N GLY A 24 -6.09 11.89 -9.12
CA GLY A 24 -5.95 12.31 -10.51
C GLY A 24 -5.80 13.82 -10.61
N ASP A 25 -5.42 14.28 -11.80
CA ASP A 25 -5.40 15.71 -12.11
C ASP A 25 -6.80 16.20 -12.47
N LYS A 26 -7.01 17.51 -12.27
CA LYS A 26 -8.22 18.21 -12.70
C LYS A 26 -8.02 18.69 -14.14
N GLU A 27 -8.90 18.26 -15.04
CA GLU A 27 -8.83 18.67 -16.43
C GLU A 27 -9.42 20.09 -16.60
N PRO A 28 -9.02 20.85 -17.63
CA PRO A 28 -9.48 22.23 -17.85
C PRO A 28 -11.00 22.36 -18.02
N TRP A 29 -11.69 21.29 -18.39
CA TRP A 29 -13.13 21.25 -18.62
C TRP A 29 -13.94 20.70 -17.43
N ASP A 30 -13.30 20.28 -16.34
CA ASP A 30 -14.00 19.72 -15.16
C ASP A 30 -14.79 20.79 -14.37
N GLY A 31 -14.66 22.07 -14.71
CA GLY A 31 -15.34 23.16 -14.00
C GLY A 31 -14.88 23.27 -12.54
N ASP A 32 -15.71 23.83 -11.65
CA ASP A 32 -15.38 23.91 -10.22
C ASP A 32 -15.66 22.60 -9.45
N ASP A 33 -16.30 21.61 -10.07
CA ASP A 33 -16.72 20.39 -9.39
C ASP A 33 -15.61 19.33 -9.38
N ASP A 34 -14.99 19.13 -8.22
CA ASP A 34 -13.92 18.12 -8.03
C ASP A 34 -14.46 16.67 -8.01
N SER A 35 -15.79 16.46 -8.10
CA SER A 35 -16.39 15.12 -8.09
C SER A 35 -15.95 14.24 -9.27
N ALA A 36 -15.53 14.86 -10.37
CA ALA A 36 -15.02 14.19 -11.56
C ALA A 36 -13.59 13.65 -11.38
N VAL A 37 -12.82 14.17 -10.41
CA VAL A 37 -11.41 13.80 -10.21
C VAL A 37 -11.30 12.48 -9.43
N PRO A 38 -10.67 11.43 -9.99
CA PRO A 38 -10.55 10.15 -9.30
C PRO A 38 -9.70 10.27 -8.04
N ARG A 39 -10.27 9.98 -6.87
CA ARG A 39 -9.57 9.99 -5.58
C ARG A 39 -9.72 8.68 -4.85
N TYR A 40 -8.59 8.10 -4.42
CA TYR A 40 -8.51 6.87 -3.66
C TYR A 40 -7.65 7.07 -2.43
N SER A 41 -8.14 6.59 -1.28
CA SER A 41 -7.37 6.59 -0.03
C SER A 41 -7.69 5.32 0.75
N ARG A 42 -6.65 4.55 1.07
CA ARG A 42 -6.80 3.34 1.89
C ARG A 42 -5.59 3.16 2.80
N ARG A 43 -5.87 2.74 4.03
CA ARG A 43 -4.86 2.26 4.99
C ARG A 43 -5.14 0.80 5.29
N ILE A 44 -4.10 -0.02 5.22
CA ILE A 44 -4.15 -1.45 5.52
C ILE A 44 -3.27 -1.67 6.75
N LYS A 45 -3.86 -2.13 7.84
CA LYS A 45 -3.09 -2.51 9.04
C LYS A 45 -2.28 -3.76 8.71
N VAL A 46 -0.96 -3.65 8.83
CA VAL A 46 -0.03 -4.77 8.71
C VAL A 46 0.94 -4.71 9.90
N PRO A 47 1.19 -5.82 10.60
CA PRO A 47 2.22 -5.87 11.65
C PRO A 47 3.60 -5.64 11.03
N ALA A 48 4.28 -4.56 11.43
CA ALA A 48 5.57 -4.20 10.84
C ALA A 48 6.66 -5.27 11.05
N ASP A 49 6.56 -5.99 12.16
CA ASP A 49 7.41 -7.06 12.65
C ASP A 49 7.18 -8.42 11.96
N ALA A 50 6.10 -8.57 11.19
CA ALA A 50 5.79 -9.80 10.47
C ALA A 50 6.26 -9.80 8.99
N PHE A 51 6.70 -8.66 8.47
CA PHE A 51 7.04 -8.49 7.05
C PHE A 51 8.39 -7.78 6.85
N LYS A 52 9.05 -8.09 5.73
CA LYS A 52 10.27 -7.42 5.27
C LYS A 52 9.93 -6.08 4.64
N MET A 53 9.77 -5.05 5.46
CA MET A 53 9.30 -3.72 5.06
C MET A 53 10.19 -3.06 3.99
N ASP A 54 11.49 -3.32 4.02
CA ASP A 54 12.49 -2.87 3.03
C ASP A 54 12.33 -3.53 1.65
N LYS A 55 11.64 -4.68 1.59
CA LYS A 55 11.45 -5.47 0.36
C LYS A 55 10.03 -5.40 -0.20
N ILE A 56 9.22 -4.47 0.27
CA ILE A 56 7.90 -4.21 -0.31
C ILE A 56 8.07 -3.79 -1.77
N LYS A 57 7.24 -4.36 -2.63
CA LYS A 57 7.19 -4.02 -4.06
C LYS A 57 5.78 -3.57 -4.42
N ALA A 58 5.68 -2.58 -5.30
CA ALA A 58 4.43 -2.14 -5.87
C ALA A 58 4.54 -2.07 -7.39
N GLU A 59 3.52 -2.55 -8.09
CA GLU A 59 3.40 -2.47 -9.54
C GLU A 59 2.00 -1.98 -9.90
N MET A 60 1.90 -1.20 -10.98
CA MET A 60 0.63 -0.72 -11.49
C MET A 60 0.46 -1.14 -12.94
N LYS A 61 -0.63 -1.86 -13.23
CA LYS A 61 -0.93 -2.35 -14.57
C LYS A 61 -2.44 -2.28 -14.83
N ASN A 62 -2.84 -1.67 -15.95
CA ASN A 62 -4.23 -1.53 -16.39
C ASN A 62 -5.16 -0.97 -15.28
N GLY A 63 -4.72 0.08 -14.59
CA GLY A 63 -5.48 0.69 -13.50
C GLY A 63 -5.54 -0.16 -12.23
N VAL A 64 -4.82 -1.29 -12.12
CA VAL A 64 -4.75 -2.12 -10.92
C VAL A 64 -3.39 -1.92 -10.24
N LEU A 65 -3.42 -1.51 -8.97
CA LEU A 65 -2.24 -1.47 -8.10
C LEU A 65 -2.09 -2.82 -7.41
N ARG A 66 -0.95 -3.49 -7.57
CA ARG A 66 -0.57 -4.67 -6.81
C ARG A 66 0.57 -4.32 -5.89
N VAL A 67 0.43 -4.66 -4.61
CA VAL A 67 1.48 -4.49 -3.60
C VAL A 67 1.82 -5.84 -3.00
N THR A 68 3.11 -6.19 -3.01
CA THR A 68 3.64 -7.44 -2.48
C THR A 68 4.41 -7.15 -1.20
N LEU A 69 4.00 -7.79 -0.10
CA LEU A 69 4.65 -7.70 1.20
C LEU A 69 5.28 -9.07 1.54
N PRO A 70 6.60 -9.22 1.45
CA PRO A 70 7.28 -10.47 1.80
C PRO A 70 7.20 -10.70 3.32
N ARG A 71 6.80 -11.91 3.74
CA ARG A 71 6.78 -12.27 5.17
C ARG A 71 8.20 -12.48 5.69
N LEU A 72 8.43 -12.13 6.96
CA LEU A 72 9.57 -12.61 7.72
C LEU A 72 9.37 -14.10 8.01
N LYS A 73 10.43 -14.89 7.96
CA LYS A 73 10.37 -16.26 8.48
C LYS A 73 10.23 -16.22 10.00
N GLU A 74 9.66 -17.26 10.60
CA GLU A 74 9.48 -17.34 12.06
C GLU A 74 10.79 -17.17 12.82
N GLU A 75 11.87 -17.77 12.31
CA GLU A 75 13.24 -17.63 12.83
C GLU A 75 13.82 -16.21 12.76
N GLU A 76 13.29 -15.34 11.90
CA GLU A 76 13.70 -13.92 11.79
C GLU A 76 12.81 -12.99 12.65
N ARG A 77 11.68 -13.50 13.15
CA ARG A 77 10.72 -12.72 13.95
C ARG A 77 11.18 -12.66 15.41
N LYS A 78 11.18 -11.45 15.97
CA LYS A 78 11.59 -11.19 17.37
C LYS A 78 10.45 -11.36 18.37
N ASP A 79 9.23 -11.42 17.88
CA ASP A 79 8.00 -11.52 18.66
C ASP A 79 7.45 -12.96 18.74
N VAL A 80 8.11 -13.91 18.07
CA VAL A 80 7.74 -15.33 18.06
C VAL A 80 8.74 -16.11 18.89
N PHE A 81 8.24 -16.92 19.82
CA PHE A 81 9.06 -17.75 20.70
C PHE A 81 8.65 -19.21 20.58
N GLN A 82 9.62 -20.10 20.36
CA GLN A 82 9.37 -21.53 20.39
C GLN A 82 9.17 -21.98 21.85
N VAL A 83 8.05 -22.64 22.10
CA VAL A 83 7.74 -23.23 23.41
C VAL A 83 7.96 -24.73 23.32
N LYS A 84 8.76 -25.29 24.23
CA LYS A 84 8.93 -26.74 24.34
C LYS A 84 7.72 -27.35 25.07
N ILE A 85 7.25 -28.48 24.56
CA ILE A 85 6.20 -29.30 25.20
C ILE A 85 6.90 -30.30 26.13
N GLU A 86 6.40 -30.44 27.36
CA GLU A 86 6.81 -31.45 28.35
C GLU A 86 5.89 -32.67 28.33
#